data_AF-A0A7J4GVX2-F1
#
_entry.id   AF-A0A7J4GVX2-F1
#
_cell.length_a   1.000
_cell.length_b   1.000
_cell.length_c   1.000
_cell.angle_alpha   90.00
_cell.angle_beta   90.00
_cell.angle_gamma   90.00
#
_symmetry.space_group_name_H-M   'P 1'
#
loop_
_entity.id
_entity.type
_entity.pdbx_description
1 polymer ?
#
loop_
_entity_poly.entity_id
_entity_poly.type
_entity_poly.pdbx_seq_one_letter_code
_entity_poly.pdbx_strand_id
1 'polypeptide(L)'
;MHSVTLIAQPRSKHPMVKTGALKSGRFETKSRGTFGLLWFTDFGEKFWEACTTVDDDAKIKLRESGFDEMNWSISFRFAGFKARLTAMKYKGFFGNPRNTLIELKLGSENPNDLRMFLQALASKFDKPPWILNNWKKAESKFGMSKDDIINSWSEAMGRDLAGEKAEKKSWSESIFGSKKKQEILEDDEDVEIFENEEGEEVRMKIHGSLEVEGDEYAIMSYADNFGSEFEIMKIKRGRENSVSYSNVEDDELYDDLSEAAAQHLEAIGVL
;
A
#
# COMPACT_ATOMS: atom_id res chain seq x y z
N MET A 1 -0.76 -5.84 30.24
CA MET A 1 -0.08 -5.41 29.00
C MET A 1 -0.91 -4.31 28.39
N HIS A 2 -0.35 -3.09 28.31
CA HIS A 2 -1.00 -1.96 27.66
C HIS A 2 -0.74 -2.03 26.16
N SER A 3 -1.75 -1.72 25.35
CA SER A 3 -1.62 -1.74 23.89
C SER A 3 -2.38 -0.61 23.26
N VAL A 4 -1.83 -0.06 22.18
CA VAL A 4 -2.48 0.93 21.32
C VAL A 4 -2.54 0.42 19.89
N THR A 5 -3.56 0.88 19.16
CA THR A 5 -3.66 0.69 17.71
C THR A 5 -3.70 2.08 17.08
N LEU A 6 -2.79 2.34 16.16
CA LEU A 6 -2.58 3.64 15.55
C LEU A 6 -2.59 3.52 14.04
N ILE A 7 -3.15 4.52 13.36
CA ILE A 7 -3.17 4.57 11.89
C ILE A 7 -2.19 5.63 11.41
N ALA A 8 -1.37 5.26 10.45
CA ALA A 8 -0.41 6.14 9.81
C ALA A 8 -0.54 6.10 8.29
N GLN A 9 -0.07 7.14 7.61
CA GLN A 9 0.11 7.11 6.16
C GLN A 9 1.58 7.17 5.76
N PRO A 10 2.08 6.15 5.04
CA PRO A 10 3.40 6.20 4.44
C PRO A 10 3.42 7.23 3.29
N ARG A 11 4.60 7.79 3.03
CA ARG A 11 4.84 8.82 2.00
C ARG A 11 5.74 8.32 0.89
N SER A 12 6.57 7.32 1.18
CA SER A 12 7.51 6.71 0.26
C SER A 12 7.32 5.20 0.22
N LYS A 13 7.56 4.59 -0.94
CA LYS A 13 7.64 3.13 -1.07
C LYS A 13 8.98 2.58 -0.59
N HIS A 14 9.98 3.44 -0.51
CA HIS A 14 11.32 3.07 -0.05
C HIS A 14 11.43 3.15 1.47
N PRO A 15 12.29 2.31 2.07
CA PRO A 15 13.09 1.29 1.42
C PRO A 15 12.25 0.08 0.97
N MET A 16 12.71 -0.59 -0.07
CA MET A 16 12.18 -1.92 -0.43
C MET A 16 13.02 -2.96 0.28
N VAL A 17 12.37 -4.00 0.79
CA VAL A 17 13.02 -4.99 1.67
C VAL A 17 12.75 -6.39 1.14
N LYS A 18 13.76 -7.26 1.17
CA LYS A 18 13.60 -8.65 0.75
C LYS A 18 12.68 -9.42 1.68
N THR A 19 11.62 -9.99 1.11
CA THR A 19 10.65 -10.83 1.84
C THR A 19 11.34 -12.05 2.44
N GLY A 20 12.22 -12.72 1.68
CA GLY A 20 12.99 -13.87 2.17
C GLY A 20 13.89 -13.54 3.37
N ALA A 21 14.52 -12.36 3.37
CA ALA A 21 15.31 -11.90 4.50
C ALA A 21 14.42 -11.69 5.73
N LEU A 22 13.29 -10.99 5.58
CA LEU A 22 12.36 -10.74 6.67
C LEU A 22 11.71 -12.02 7.22
N LYS A 23 11.45 -13.04 6.38
CA LYS A 23 10.98 -14.36 6.83
C LYS A 23 12.01 -15.03 7.76
N SER A 24 13.30 -14.90 7.43
CA SER A 24 14.42 -15.37 8.25
C SER A 24 14.74 -14.45 9.45
N GLY A 25 14.06 -13.32 9.57
CA GLY A 25 14.24 -12.35 10.64
C GLY A 25 15.38 -11.33 10.42
N ARG A 26 15.81 -11.18 9.17
CA ARG A 26 16.87 -10.23 8.76
C ARG A 26 16.29 -9.05 8.01
N PHE A 27 16.92 -7.89 8.16
CA PHE A 27 16.55 -6.67 7.43
C PHE A 27 17.55 -6.43 6.29
N GLU A 28 17.12 -6.67 5.05
CA GLU A 28 17.96 -6.46 3.86
C GLU A 28 17.22 -5.58 2.85
N THR A 29 17.75 -4.39 2.58
CA THR A 29 17.15 -3.43 1.64
C THR A 29 17.66 -3.64 0.21
N LYS A 30 16.85 -3.21 -0.75
CA LYS A 30 17.21 -3.11 -2.18
C LYS A 30 16.73 -1.78 -2.74
N SER A 31 17.49 -1.26 -3.70
CA SER A 31 17.20 0.02 -4.35
C SER A 31 16.24 -0.11 -5.53
N ARG A 32 16.12 -1.29 -6.14
CA ARG A 32 15.28 -1.60 -7.32
C ARG A 32 14.80 -3.06 -7.33
N GLY A 33 13.75 -3.34 -8.12
CA GLY A 33 13.11 -4.65 -8.31
C GLY A 33 11.74 -4.75 -7.63
N THR A 34 10.98 -5.79 -7.98
CA THR A 34 9.66 -6.15 -7.42
C THR A 34 9.67 -7.58 -6.88
N PHE A 35 10.33 -8.51 -7.58
CA PHE A 35 10.38 -9.92 -7.20
C PHE A 35 11.03 -10.16 -5.82
N GLY A 36 10.26 -10.78 -4.93
CA GLY A 36 10.70 -11.10 -3.58
C GLY A 36 10.99 -9.87 -2.71
N LEU A 37 10.48 -8.69 -3.08
CA LEU A 37 10.57 -7.47 -2.30
C LEU A 37 9.19 -7.06 -1.78
N LEU A 38 9.18 -6.35 -0.66
CA LEU A 38 8.02 -5.58 -0.21
C LEU A 38 8.42 -4.12 -0.06
N TRP A 39 7.44 -3.22 -0.20
CA TRP A 39 7.59 -1.80 0.06
C TRP A 39 7.44 -1.60 1.56
N PHE A 40 8.56 -1.57 2.26
CA PHE A 40 8.57 -1.42 3.72
C PHE A 40 8.17 0.00 4.14
N THR A 41 8.31 0.94 3.19
CA THR A 41 7.96 2.36 3.32
C THR A 41 8.81 3.15 4.30
N ASP A 42 8.72 4.46 4.21
CA ASP A 42 9.40 5.38 5.13
C ASP A 42 8.87 5.25 6.57
N PHE A 43 7.63 4.78 6.75
CA PHE A 43 7.08 4.51 8.07
C PHE A 43 7.74 3.27 8.71
N GLY A 44 7.83 2.17 7.95
CA GLY A 44 8.48 0.95 8.42
C GLY A 44 9.95 1.20 8.75
N GLU A 45 10.67 1.92 7.91
CA GLU A 45 12.09 2.26 8.12
C GLU A 45 12.31 3.04 9.42
N LYS A 46 11.60 4.15 9.61
CA LYS A 46 11.72 4.96 10.83
C LYS A 46 11.29 4.18 12.07
N PHE A 47 10.29 3.30 11.95
CA PHE A 47 9.88 2.41 13.03
C PHE A 47 11.01 1.43 13.39
N TRP A 48 11.61 0.79 12.38
CA TRP A 48 12.70 -0.15 12.59
C TRP A 48 13.93 0.53 13.19
N GLU A 49 14.30 1.71 12.70
CA GLU A 49 15.37 2.53 13.25
C GLU A 49 15.10 2.88 14.72
N ALA A 50 13.85 3.24 15.06
CA ALA A 50 13.46 3.48 16.45
C ALA A 50 13.59 2.21 17.30
N CYS A 51 13.19 1.03 16.80
CA CYS A 51 13.38 -0.24 17.51
C CYS A 51 14.85 -0.52 17.81
N THR A 52 15.72 -0.43 16.80
CA THR A 52 17.15 -0.74 16.95
C THR A 52 17.91 0.31 17.75
N THR A 53 17.42 1.54 17.82
CA THR A 53 17.98 2.58 18.72
C THR A 53 17.73 2.23 20.20
N VAL A 54 16.62 1.56 20.51
CA VAL A 54 16.24 1.20 21.88
C VAL A 54 16.82 -0.16 22.29
N ASP A 55 16.97 -1.08 21.34
CA ASP A 55 17.43 -2.45 21.56
C ASP A 55 18.22 -2.98 20.36
N ASP A 56 19.52 -3.17 20.53
CA ASP A 56 20.41 -3.72 19.50
C ASP A 56 20.02 -5.17 19.13
N ASP A 57 19.35 -5.90 20.02
CA ASP A 57 18.85 -7.26 19.81
C ASP A 57 17.40 -7.28 19.29
N ALA A 58 16.89 -6.14 18.81
CA ALA A 58 15.57 -6.02 18.21
C ALA A 58 15.37 -7.07 17.11
N LYS A 59 14.18 -7.66 17.08
CA LYS A 59 13.79 -8.70 16.13
C LYS A 59 12.69 -8.19 15.22
N ILE A 60 12.88 -8.39 13.93
CA ILE A 60 11.88 -8.16 12.89
C ILE A 60 11.51 -9.50 12.26
N LYS A 61 10.24 -9.73 11.91
CA LYS A 61 9.84 -10.94 11.18
C LYS A 61 8.61 -10.69 10.32
N LEU A 62 8.68 -11.06 9.05
CA LEU A 62 7.52 -11.11 8.17
C LEU A 62 6.55 -12.19 8.66
N ARG A 63 5.29 -11.81 8.85
CA ARG A 63 4.22 -12.72 9.27
C ARG A 63 3.40 -13.15 8.07
N GLU A 64 2.97 -12.17 7.30
CA GLU A 64 2.14 -12.35 6.13
C GLU A 64 2.68 -11.44 5.04
N SER A 65 2.67 -11.92 3.81
CA SER A 65 2.90 -11.13 2.61
C SER A 65 1.95 -11.67 1.54
N GLY A 66 1.22 -10.78 0.88
CA GLY A 66 0.51 -11.08 -0.33
C GLY A 66 1.40 -10.90 -1.56
N PHE A 67 0.75 -10.95 -2.72
CA PHE A 67 1.40 -10.75 -4.02
C PHE A 67 1.91 -9.30 -4.20
N ASP A 68 1.08 -8.31 -3.83
CA ASP A 68 1.46 -6.89 -3.83
C ASP A 68 2.53 -6.57 -2.79
N GLU A 69 3.51 -5.76 -3.18
CA GLU A 69 4.59 -5.30 -2.33
C GLU A 69 4.11 -4.44 -1.15
N MET A 70 2.91 -3.88 -1.20
CA MET A 70 2.24 -3.21 -0.07
C MET A 70 1.28 -4.12 0.70
N ASN A 71 1.12 -5.39 0.35
CA ASN A 71 0.31 -6.33 1.12
C ASN A 71 1.22 -7.13 2.07
N TRP A 72 1.39 -6.63 3.30
CA TRP A 72 2.22 -7.32 4.28
C TRP A 72 1.83 -7.02 5.72
N SER A 73 2.21 -7.94 6.60
CA SER A 73 2.20 -7.78 8.05
C SER A 73 3.53 -8.22 8.64
N ILE A 74 4.16 -7.32 9.40
CA ILE A 74 5.50 -7.52 9.97
C ILE A 74 5.42 -7.35 11.48
N SER A 75 5.96 -8.33 12.22
CA SER A 75 6.05 -8.28 13.66
C SER A 75 7.41 -7.82 14.12
N PHE A 76 7.43 -7.08 15.23
CA PHE A 76 8.63 -6.60 15.88
C PHE A 76 8.64 -7.01 17.35
N ARG A 77 9.81 -7.31 17.90
CA ARG A 77 10.05 -7.48 19.33
C ARG A 77 11.33 -6.78 19.71
N PHE A 78 11.29 -5.94 20.72
CA PHE A 78 12.43 -5.12 21.16
C PHE A 78 12.14 -4.61 22.56
N ALA A 79 13.11 -4.53 23.47
CA ALA A 79 13.00 -3.89 24.80
C ALA A 79 11.68 -4.17 25.58
N GLY A 80 11.16 -5.40 25.55
CA GLY A 80 9.88 -5.76 26.19
C GLY A 80 8.60 -5.36 25.41
N PHE A 81 8.73 -4.64 24.30
CA PHE A 81 7.66 -4.33 23.37
C PHE A 81 7.33 -5.51 22.45
N LYS A 82 6.05 -5.59 22.09
CA LYS A 82 5.57 -6.39 20.96
C LYS A 82 4.83 -5.45 20.02
N ALA A 83 5.26 -5.40 18.77
CA ALA A 83 4.60 -4.58 17.77
C ALA A 83 4.25 -5.36 16.51
N ARG A 84 3.28 -4.84 15.76
CA ARG A 84 2.93 -5.28 14.42
C ARG A 84 2.62 -4.07 13.57
N LEU A 85 3.24 -4.01 12.40
CA LEU A 85 2.85 -3.13 11.31
C LEU A 85 2.09 -3.95 10.29
N THR A 86 0.91 -3.50 9.91
CA THR A 86 0.09 -4.12 8.86
C THR A 86 -0.25 -3.05 7.83
N ALA A 87 0.02 -3.33 6.57
CA ALA A 87 -0.39 -2.44 5.50
C ALA A 87 -1.87 -2.65 5.14
N MET A 88 -2.61 -1.55 5.02
CA MET A 88 -4.05 -1.52 4.77
C MET A 88 -4.35 -0.70 3.52
N LYS A 89 -4.68 -1.40 2.42
CA LYS A 89 -4.97 -0.78 1.14
C LYS A 89 -6.35 -0.11 1.17
N TYR A 90 -6.44 1.14 0.72
CA TYR A 90 -7.75 1.80 0.58
C TYR A 90 -8.11 2.31 -0.81
N LYS A 91 -7.20 2.24 -1.80
CA LYS A 91 -7.50 2.50 -3.22
C LYS A 91 -6.84 1.45 -4.12
N GLY A 92 -7.51 1.09 -5.23
CA GLY A 92 -7.18 -0.02 -6.13
C GLY A 92 -5.80 -0.01 -6.80
N PHE A 93 -5.19 1.15 -7.04
CA PHE A 93 -3.89 1.21 -7.74
C PHE A 93 -2.67 1.17 -6.81
N PHE A 94 -1.82 0.15 -7.02
CA PHE A 94 -0.67 -0.19 -6.20
C PHE A 94 0.55 0.71 -6.41
N GLY A 95 0.64 1.49 -7.48
CA GLY A 95 1.80 2.35 -7.80
C GLY A 95 2.09 3.52 -6.83
N ASN A 96 1.31 3.73 -5.76
CA ASN A 96 1.46 4.91 -4.88
C ASN A 96 1.28 4.57 -3.39
N PRO A 97 2.30 4.73 -2.52
CA PRO A 97 2.18 4.50 -1.08
C PRO A 97 1.11 5.36 -0.41
N ARG A 98 0.73 6.50 -1.04
CA ARG A 98 -0.37 7.36 -0.58
C ARG A 98 -1.77 6.75 -0.76
N ASN A 99 -1.89 5.55 -1.34
CA ASN A 99 -3.13 4.79 -1.45
C ASN A 99 -3.28 3.73 -0.34
N THR A 100 -2.31 3.68 0.57
CA THR A 100 -2.23 2.70 1.65
C THR A 100 -2.11 3.41 2.99
N LEU A 101 -2.63 2.79 4.04
CA LEU A 101 -2.41 3.15 5.44
C LEU A 101 -1.58 2.06 6.10
N ILE A 102 -0.91 2.38 7.20
CA ILE A 102 -0.26 1.41 8.08
C ILE A 102 -1.03 1.39 9.39
N GLU A 103 -1.49 0.21 9.79
CA GLU A 103 -1.93 -0.07 11.15
C GLU A 103 -0.70 -0.45 11.99
N LEU A 104 -0.42 0.33 13.03
CA LEU A 104 0.54 0.02 14.06
C LEU A 104 -0.20 -0.49 15.30
N LYS A 105 -0.01 -1.76 15.62
CA LYS A 105 -0.37 -2.33 16.93
C LYS A 105 0.88 -2.40 17.78
N LEU A 106 0.94 -1.64 18.87
CA LEU A 106 2.08 -1.59 19.77
C LEU A 106 1.64 -1.93 21.19
N GLY A 107 2.33 -2.86 21.83
CA GLY A 107 2.09 -3.22 23.22
C GLY A 107 3.35 -3.26 24.07
N SER A 108 3.22 -2.85 25.32
CA SER A 108 4.26 -2.90 26.36
C SER A 108 3.63 -3.27 27.72
N GLU A 109 4.45 -3.73 28.66
CA GLU A 109 4.00 -3.89 30.04
C GLU A 109 3.84 -2.56 30.75
N ASN A 110 4.63 -1.56 30.37
CA ASN A 110 4.65 -0.24 30.98
C ASN A 110 4.05 0.82 30.02
N PRO A 111 2.99 1.53 30.43
CA PRO A 111 2.35 2.54 29.57
C PRO A 111 3.25 3.78 29.34
N ASN A 112 4.16 4.10 30.26
CA ASN A 112 5.08 5.23 30.08
C ASN A 112 6.10 4.94 28.98
N ASP A 113 6.61 3.70 28.90
CA ASP A 113 7.57 3.32 27.86
C ASP A 113 6.92 3.39 26.47
N LEU A 114 5.65 2.98 26.37
CA LEU A 114 4.84 3.13 25.15
C LEU A 114 4.72 4.59 24.74
N ARG A 115 4.39 5.48 25.68
CA ARG A 115 4.28 6.91 25.42
C ARG A 115 5.60 7.51 24.94
N MET A 116 6.69 7.23 25.64
CA MET A 116 8.03 7.75 25.30
C MET A 116 8.48 7.26 23.93
N PHE A 117 8.28 5.97 23.63
CA PHE A 117 8.61 5.40 22.33
C PHE A 117 7.84 6.07 21.19
N LEU A 118 6.53 6.28 21.36
CA LEU A 118 5.70 6.92 20.33
C LEU A 118 6.08 8.39 20.10
N GLN A 119 6.41 9.13 21.16
CA GLN A 119 6.92 10.50 21.04
C GLN A 119 8.25 10.54 20.25
N ALA A 120 9.18 9.64 20.56
CA ALA A 120 10.44 9.52 19.85
C ALA A 120 10.23 9.12 18.39
N LEU A 121 9.35 8.15 18.12
CA LEU A 121 8.99 7.73 16.77
C LEU A 121 8.40 8.89 15.96
N ALA A 122 7.43 9.62 16.52
CA ALA A 122 6.78 10.75 15.85
C ALA A 122 7.79 11.84 15.44
N SER A 123 8.80 12.08 16.27
CA SER A 123 9.85 13.08 15.99
C SER A 123 10.74 12.74 14.78
N LYS A 124 10.75 11.49 14.32
CA LYS A 124 11.52 11.07 13.14
C LYS A 124 10.87 11.49 11.81
N PHE A 125 9.63 11.98 11.83
CA PHE A 125 8.89 12.31 10.61
C PHE A 125 8.80 13.82 10.38
N ASP A 126 9.22 14.31 9.20
CA ASP A 126 9.01 15.70 8.78
C ASP A 126 7.52 16.06 8.69
N LYS A 127 6.71 15.11 8.21
CA LYS A 127 5.25 15.23 8.15
C LYS A 127 4.64 14.24 9.13
N PRO A 128 3.76 14.68 10.04
CA PRO A 128 3.22 13.77 11.03
C PRO A 128 2.52 12.55 10.38
N PRO A 129 2.76 11.34 10.90
CA PRO A 129 2.27 10.11 10.27
C PRO A 129 0.74 9.99 10.31
N TRP A 130 0.07 10.64 11.28
CA TRP A 130 -1.39 10.68 11.41
C TRP A 130 -2.11 11.56 10.39
N ILE A 131 -1.40 12.37 9.58
CA ILE A 131 -2.06 13.24 8.60
C ILE A 131 -2.35 12.48 7.30
N LEU A 132 -3.59 12.08 7.08
CA LEU A 132 -3.98 11.35 5.87
C LEU A 132 -4.21 12.29 4.67
N ASN A 133 -3.96 11.77 3.46
CA ASN A 133 -4.19 12.53 2.23
C ASN A 133 -5.67 12.55 1.81
N ASN A 134 -6.43 11.48 2.11
CA ASN A 134 -7.83 11.36 1.72
C ASN A 134 -8.67 10.78 2.87
N TRP A 135 -9.10 11.66 3.77
CA TRP A 135 -9.92 11.33 4.94
C TRP A 135 -11.24 10.67 4.56
N LYS A 136 -11.96 11.19 3.56
CA LYS A 136 -13.26 10.68 3.14
C LYS A 136 -13.18 9.21 2.70
N LYS A 137 -12.13 8.84 1.96
CA LYS A 137 -11.95 7.45 1.49
C LYS A 137 -11.47 6.53 2.62
N ALA A 138 -10.64 7.02 3.53
CA ALA A 138 -10.24 6.27 4.73
C ALA A 138 -11.44 5.97 5.63
N GLU A 139 -12.30 6.97 5.86
CA GLU A 139 -13.53 6.83 6.64
C GLU A 139 -14.52 5.87 5.98
N SER A 140 -14.77 6.02 4.67
CA SER A 140 -15.67 5.12 3.93
C SER A 140 -15.22 3.66 3.95
N LYS A 141 -13.91 3.39 3.92
CA LYS A 141 -13.39 2.02 3.80
C LYS A 141 -13.07 1.37 5.15
N PHE A 142 -12.65 2.14 6.15
CA PHE A 142 -12.24 1.61 7.46
C PHE A 142 -13.14 2.06 8.61
N GLY A 143 -14.10 2.94 8.38
CA GLY A 143 -15.00 3.47 9.41
C GLY A 143 -14.30 4.39 10.42
N MET A 144 -13.09 4.88 10.12
CA MET A 144 -12.29 5.68 11.04
C MET A 144 -12.34 7.15 10.64
N SER A 145 -12.88 7.99 11.52
CA SER A 145 -12.93 9.43 11.26
C SER A 145 -11.55 10.07 11.44
N LYS A 146 -11.41 11.28 10.90
CA LYS A 146 -10.20 12.09 11.11
C LYS A 146 -9.89 12.31 12.59
N ASP A 147 -10.93 12.62 13.37
CA ASP A 147 -10.77 12.94 14.78
C ASP A 147 -10.39 11.69 15.57
N ASP A 148 -10.92 10.52 15.23
CA ASP A 148 -10.54 9.25 15.88
C ASP A 148 -9.04 8.95 15.72
N ILE A 149 -8.51 9.14 14.51
CA ILE A 149 -7.10 8.88 14.21
C ILE A 149 -6.21 9.87 14.97
N ILE A 150 -6.54 11.16 14.94
CA ILE A 150 -5.75 12.20 15.63
C ILE A 150 -5.83 12.00 17.15
N ASN A 151 -7.01 11.73 17.70
CA ASN A 151 -7.21 11.50 19.12
C ASN A 151 -6.45 10.24 19.59
N SER A 152 -6.46 9.16 18.81
CA SER A 152 -5.70 7.95 19.14
C SER A 152 -4.20 8.23 19.29
N TRP A 153 -3.62 9.01 18.37
CA TRP A 153 -2.22 9.43 18.47
C TRP A 153 -1.96 10.40 19.63
N SER A 154 -2.88 11.35 19.84
CA SER A 154 -2.82 12.36 20.90
C SER A 154 -2.80 11.70 22.29
N GLU A 155 -3.73 10.77 22.53
CA GLU A 155 -3.84 10.01 23.78
C GLU A 155 -2.61 9.11 24.00
N ALA A 156 -2.19 8.37 22.96
CA ALA A 156 -1.07 7.46 23.07
C ALA A 156 0.26 8.18 23.36
N MET A 157 0.43 9.40 22.87
CA MET A 157 1.59 10.26 23.19
C MET A 157 1.38 11.12 24.43
N GLY A 158 0.16 11.19 24.98
CA GLY A 158 -0.23 12.11 26.04
C GLY A 158 0.10 13.57 25.71
N ARG A 159 -0.19 14.00 24.48
CA ARG A 159 0.04 15.36 23.98
C ARG A 159 -1.12 15.74 23.07
N ASP A 160 -1.67 16.94 23.27
CA ASP A 160 -2.69 17.47 22.38
C ASP A 160 -2.12 17.77 20.98
N LEU A 161 -2.75 17.16 19.96
CA LEU A 161 -2.43 17.32 18.55
C LEU A 161 -3.47 18.18 17.81
N ALA A 162 -4.51 18.66 18.50
CA ALA A 162 -5.57 19.48 17.92
C ALA A 162 -4.97 20.81 17.41
N GLY A 163 -4.71 20.88 16.10
CA GLY A 163 -4.21 22.09 15.45
C GLY A 163 -2.91 21.92 14.67
N GLU A 164 -2.23 20.77 14.74
CA GLU A 164 -1.10 20.47 13.86
C GLU A 164 -1.57 20.34 12.41
N LYS A 165 -1.59 21.46 11.69
CA LYS A 165 -1.79 21.49 10.24
C LYS A 165 -0.47 21.10 9.59
N ALA A 166 -0.49 20.14 8.68
CA ALA A 166 0.60 19.96 7.73
C ALA A 166 0.87 21.32 7.05
N GLU A 167 2.09 21.85 7.17
CA GLU A 167 2.46 23.05 6.46
C GLU A 167 2.19 22.84 4.96
N LYS A 168 1.22 23.61 4.45
CA LYS A 168 0.86 23.64 3.04
C LYS A 168 2.02 24.29 2.27
N LYS A 169 2.84 23.49 1.58
CA LYS A 169 3.26 23.89 0.23
C LYS A 169 2.17 23.42 -0.73
N SER A 170 1.14 24.26 -0.83
CA SER A 170 0.08 24.17 -1.84
C SER A 170 0.69 24.38 -3.22
N TRP A 171 0.60 23.38 -4.09
CA TRP A 171 0.90 23.51 -5.53
C TRP A 171 -0.19 22.84 -6.37
N SER A 172 -1.46 22.96 -5.95
CA SER A 172 -2.61 22.52 -6.75
C SER A 172 -3.91 23.23 -6.36
N GLU A 173 -3.87 24.54 -6.16
CA GLU A 173 -5.05 25.39 -6.36
C GLU A 173 -4.85 26.14 -7.67
N SER A 174 -5.07 25.43 -8.78
CA SER A 174 -5.60 25.96 -10.04
C SER A 174 -5.52 24.86 -11.10
N ILE A 175 -6.45 24.93 -12.06
CA ILE A 175 -6.52 24.19 -13.32
C ILE A 175 -7.20 22.80 -13.23
N PHE A 176 -8.54 22.76 -13.25
CA PHE A 176 -9.32 22.39 -14.45
C PHE A 176 -10.82 22.27 -14.15
N GLY A 177 -11.62 22.74 -15.11
CA GLY A 177 -13.07 22.87 -15.02
C GLY A 177 -13.81 21.55 -14.96
N SER A 178 -14.96 21.63 -14.29
CA SER A 178 -15.97 20.59 -14.19
C SER A 178 -16.48 20.14 -15.56
N LYS A 179 -16.24 18.87 -15.91
CA LYS A 179 -17.18 18.09 -16.73
C LYS A 179 -18.03 17.21 -15.81
N LYS A 180 -19.33 17.15 -16.10
CA LYS A 180 -20.34 16.41 -15.32
C LYS A 180 -19.94 14.95 -15.18
N LYS A 181 -19.96 14.48 -13.95
CA LYS A 181 -19.74 13.09 -13.54
C LYS A 181 -21.00 12.29 -13.90
N GLN A 182 -20.86 11.34 -14.82
CA GLN A 182 -21.86 10.30 -15.03
C GLN A 182 -21.83 9.40 -13.79
N GLU A 183 -22.99 9.01 -13.26
CA GLU A 183 -23.09 8.08 -12.13
C GLU A 183 -22.50 6.73 -12.55
N ILE A 184 -21.40 6.35 -11.91
CA ILE A 184 -20.77 5.02 -12.05
C ILE A 184 -21.19 4.25 -10.79
N LEU A 185 -21.86 3.13 -10.99
CA LEU A 185 -22.29 2.21 -9.94
C LEU A 185 -21.05 1.53 -9.32
N GLU A 186 -21.12 1.19 -8.03
CA GLU A 186 -19.98 0.78 -7.19
C GLU A 186 -19.22 -0.49 -7.63
N ASP A 187 -19.71 -1.22 -8.64
CA ASP A 187 -19.07 -2.44 -9.20
C ASP A 187 -18.17 -2.19 -10.43
N ASP A 188 -18.11 -0.96 -10.96
CA ASP A 188 -17.44 -0.64 -12.23
C ASP A 188 -16.05 0.03 -12.09
N GLU A 189 -15.51 0.23 -10.87
CA GLU A 189 -14.21 0.93 -10.70
C GLU A 189 -12.96 0.12 -11.15
N ASP A 190 -13.11 -1.20 -11.37
CA ASP A 190 -12.04 -2.09 -11.84
C ASP A 190 -12.24 -2.52 -13.31
N VAL A 191 -13.10 -1.85 -14.08
CA VAL A 191 -13.40 -2.20 -15.48
C VAL A 191 -12.82 -1.16 -16.45
N GLU A 192 -11.96 -1.60 -17.36
CA GLU A 192 -11.49 -0.83 -18.52
C GLU A 192 -12.33 -1.16 -19.75
N ILE A 193 -12.55 -0.17 -20.62
CA ILE A 193 -13.33 -0.32 -21.85
C ILE A 193 -12.38 -0.19 -23.04
N PHE A 194 -12.35 -1.24 -23.86
CA PHE A 194 -11.60 -1.33 -25.12
C PHE A 194 -12.57 -1.28 -26.29
N GLU A 195 -12.05 -0.97 -27.48
CA GLU A 195 -12.78 -1.10 -28.74
C GLU A 195 -12.10 -2.22 -29.54
N ASN A 196 -12.85 -3.26 -29.92
CA ASN A 196 -12.31 -4.35 -30.73
C ASN A 196 -12.18 -3.96 -32.22
N GLU A 197 -11.64 -4.86 -33.05
CA GLU A 197 -11.45 -4.61 -34.49
C GLU A 197 -12.76 -4.38 -35.26
N GLU A 198 -13.90 -4.76 -34.69
CA GLU A 198 -15.24 -4.58 -35.24
C GLU A 198 -15.94 -3.29 -34.77
N GLY A 199 -15.28 -2.50 -33.91
CA GLY A 199 -15.79 -1.25 -33.36
C GLY A 199 -16.73 -1.42 -32.16
N GLU A 200 -16.72 -2.59 -31.52
CA GLU A 200 -17.55 -2.90 -30.36
C GLU A 200 -16.81 -2.61 -29.05
N GLU A 201 -17.54 -2.07 -28.06
CA GLU A 201 -17.01 -1.83 -26.72
C GLU A 201 -16.86 -3.14 -25.95
N VAL A 202 -15.62 -3.48 -25.60
CA VAL A 202 -15.24 -4.64 -24.81
C VAL A 202 -14.89 -4.19 -23.40
N ARG A 203 -15.61 -4.69 -22.40
CA ARG A 203 -15.39 -4.37 -20.99
C ARG A 203 -14.48 -5.42 -20.35
N MET A 204 -13.39 -5.01 -19.74
CA MET A 204 -12.44 -5.90 -19.07
C MET A 204 -12.20 -5.51 -17.62
N LYS A 205 -12.36 -6.47 -16.71
CA LYS A 205 -12.10 -6.33 -15.29
C LYS A 205 -10.61 -6.55 -14.98
N ILE A 206 -9.99 -5.66 -14.23
CA ILE A 206 -8.60 -5.76 -13.78
C ILE A 206 -8.52 -6.57 -12.49
N HIS A 207 -7.70 -7.62 -12.50
CA HIS A 207 -7.45 -8.47 -11.33
C HIS A 207 -6.12 -8.18 -10.65
N GLY A 208 -5.18 -7.53 -11.33
CA GLY A 208 -3.86 -7.23 -10.78
C GLY A 208 -2.89 -6.69 -11.83
N SER A 209 -1.62 -6.52 -11.43
CA SER A 209 -0.54 -6.13 -12.34
C SER A 209 0.78 -6.83 -12.01
N LEU A 210 1.59 -7.10 -13.02
CA LEU A 210 2.93 -7.67 -12.97
C LEU A 210 3.95 -6.60 -13.42
N GLU A 211 5.19 -6.59 -12.93
CA GLU A 211 6.26 -5.71 -13.42
C GLU A 211 7.51 -6.54 -13.76
N VAL A 212 8.00 -6.43 -14.99
CA VAL A 212 9.20 -7.12 -15.50
C VAL A 212 10.14 -6.07 -16.09
N GLU A 213 11.37 -6.00 -15.58
CA GLU A 213 12.42 -5.08 -16.06
C GLU A 213 12.04 -3.58 -16.15
N GLY A 214 11.05 -3.14 -15.38
CA GLY A 214 10.54 -1.76 -15.37
C GLY A 214 9.36 -1.52 -16.30
N ASP A 215 8.90 -2.54 -17.02
CA ASP A 215 7.65 -2.57 -17.74
C ASP A 215 6.54 -3.17 -16.87
N GLU A 216 5.36 -2.56 -16.86
CA GLU A 216 4.20 -3.02 -16.10
C GLU A 216 3.21 -3.73 -17.03
N TYR A 217 2.49 -4.73 -16.52
CA TYR A 217 1.53 -5.57 -17.24
C TYR A 217 0.27 -5.73 -16.38
N ALA A 218 -0.92 -5.63 -16.96
CA ALA A 218 -2.19 -5.80 -16.26
C ALA A 218 -2.73 -7.22 -16.50
N ILE A 219 -3.26 -7.86 -15.46
CA ILE A 219 -4.03 -9.11 -15.56
C ILE A 219 -5.50 -8.72 -15.61
N MET A 220 -6.19 -9.10 -16.68
CA MET A 220 -7.55 -8.63 -16.95
C MET A 220 -8.43 -9.80 -17.39
N SER A 221 -9.74 -9.77 -17.15
CA SER A 221 -10.69 -10.73 -17.74
C SER A 221 -11.86 -9.99 -18.36
N TYR A 222 -12.56 -10.61 -19.31
CA TYR A 222 -13.79 -10.02 -19.84
C TYR A 222 -14.84 -9.88 -18.74
N ALA A 223 -15.43 -8.69 -18.60
CA ALA A 223 -16.43 -8.42 -17.56
C ALA A 223 -17.75 -9.17 -17.81
N ASP A 224 -18.05 -9.45 -19.09
CA ASP A 224 -19.30 -10.08 -19.52
C ASP A 224 -19.18 -11.61 -19.74
N ASN A 225 -18.00 -12.19 -19.50
CA ASN A 225 -17.74 -13.62 -19.73
C ASN A 225 -17.47 -14.34 -18.39
N PHE A 226 -18.23 -15.41 -18.12
CA PHE A 226 -18.08 -16.24 -16.91
C PHE A 226 -16.95 -17.28 -17.01
N GLY A 227 -16.10 -17.18 -18.04
CA GLY A 227 -14.98 -18.08 -18.27
C GLY A 227 -13.72 -17.66 -17.51
N SER A 228 -12.88 -18.65 -17.18
CA SER A 228 -11.57 -18.49 -16.52
C SER A 228 -10.49 -17.86 -17.41
N GLU A 229 -10.88 -17.28 -18.54
CA GLU A 229 -9.95 -16.71 -19.52
C GLU A 229 -9.56 -15.30 -19.09
N PHE A 230 -8.30 -15.16 -18.71
CA PHE A 230 -7.67 -13.88 -18.43
C PHE A 230 -6.69 -13.53 -19.53
N GLU A 231 -6.45 -12.23 -19.70
CA GLU A 231 -5.52 -11.66 -20.66
C GLU A 231 -4.46 -10.85 -19.91
N ILE A 232 -3.25 -10.82 -20.45
CA ILE A 232 -2.15 -10.03 -19.92
C ILE A 232 -1.77 -8.96 -20.92
N MET A 233 -1.89 -7.70 -20.50
CA MET A 233 -1.57 -6.56 -21.38
C MET A 233 -0.50 -5.67 -20.78
N LYS A 234 0.48 -5.27 -21.60
CA LYS A 234 1.50 -4.30 -21.21
C LYS A 234 0.88 -2.92 -21.01
N ILE A 235 1.13 -2.33 -19.85
CA ILE A 235 0.70 -1.00 -19.45
C ILE A 235 1.69 0.04 -20.00
N LYS A 236 1.20 0.94 -20.83
CA LYS A 236 1.93 2.10 -21.33
C LYS A 236 1.43 3.36 -20.62
N ARG A 237 2.27 3.93 -19.76
CA ARG A 237 1.97 5.18 -19.05
C ARG A 237 2.40 6.38 -19.89
N GLY A 238 1.43 7.18 -20.33
CA GLY A 238 1.64 8.41 -21.08
C GLY A 238 1.82 9.64 -20.19
N ARG A 239 1.89 10.82 -20.82
CA ARG A 239 1.90 12.11 -20.10
C ARG A 239 0.51 12.36 -19.48
N GLU A 240 0.46 13.15 -18.42
CA GLU A 240 -0.79 13.54 -17.73
C GLU A 240 -1.63 12.37 -17.19
N ASN A 241 -0.99 11.31 -16.69
CA ASN A 241 -1.65 10.11 -16.16
C ASN A 241 -2.54 9.36 -17.17
N SER A 242 -2.32 9.55 -18.47
CA SER A 242 -2.92 8.67 -19.48
C SER A 242 -2.31 7.26 -19.35
N VAL A 243 -3.16 6.25 -19.44
CA VAL A 243 -2.77 4.84 -19.45
C VAL A 243 -3.33 4.24 -20.73
N SER A 244 -2.49 3.54 -21.48
CA SER A 244 -2.92 2.70 -22.59
C SER A 244 -2.36 1.29 -22.41
N TYR A 245 -2.93 0.34 -23.13
CA TYR A 245 -2.55 -1.06 -23.04
C TYR A 245 -2.09 -1.55 -24.43
N SER A 246 -1.19 -2.53 -24.45
CA SER A 246 -0.82 -3.22 -25.68
C SER A 246 -0.52 -4.69 -25.40
N ASN A 247 -0.66 -5.52 -26.42
CA ASN A 247 -0.35 -6.94 -26.34
C ASN A 247 1.13 -7.15 -25.97
N VAL A 248 1.40 -8.29 -25.34
CA VAL A 248 2.76 -8.79 -25.13
C VAL A 248 3.13 -9.58 -26.39
N GLU A 249 4.12 -9.08 -27.13
CA GLU A 249 4.53 -9.68 -28.41
C GLU A 249 5.60 -10.78 -28.25
N ASP A 250 6.15 -10.91 -27.05
CA ASP A 250 7.18 -11.91 -26.72
C ASP A 250 6.50 -13.12 -26.06
N ASP A 251 6.46 -14.23 -26.79
CA ASP A 251 5.77 -15.46 -26.38
C ASP A 251 6.38 -16.08 -25.12
N GLU A 252 7.71 -16.08 -24.96
CA GLU A 252 8.37 -16.62 -23.76
C GLU A 252 8.01 -15.78 -22.53
N LEU A 253 8.02 -14.45 -22.69
CA LEU A 253 7.59 -13.54 -21.63
C LEU A 253 6.10 -13.69 -21.31
N TYR A 254 5.25 -13.90 -22.32
CA TYR A 254 3.82 -14.09 -22.11
C TYR A 254 3.53 -15.36 -21.33
N ASP A 255 4.23 -16.46 -21.61
CA ASP A 255 4.10 -17.72 -20.87
C ASP A 255 4.51 -17.55 -19.39
N ASP A 256 5.64 -16.90 -19.13
CA ASP A 256 6.11 -16.61 -17.76
C ASP A 256 5.10 -15.72 -16.99
N LEU A 257 4.56 -14.69 -17.64
CA LEU A 257 3.54 -13.82 -17.06
C LEU A 257 2.23 -14.58 -16.83
N SER A 258 1.86 -15.50 -17.72
CA SER A 258 0.65 -16.32 -17.63
C SER A 258 0.71 -17.29 -16.46
N GLU A 259 1.85 -17.94 -16.23
CA GLU A 259 2.04 -18.79 -15.05
C GLU A 259 1.91 -17.97 -13.76
N ALA A 260 2.54 -16.79 -13.71
CA ALA A 260 2.45 -15.89 -12.56
C ALA A 260 1.01 -15.38 -12.34
N ALA A 261 0.28 -15.08 -13.41
CA ALA A 261 -1.10 -14.63 -13.36
C ALA A 261 -2.06 -15.75 -12.90
N ALA A 262 -1.88 -16.99 -13.35
CA ALA A 262 -2.69 -18.12 -12.91
C ALA A 262 -2.54 -18.35 -11.40
N GLN A 263 -1.31 -18.32 -10.87
CA GLN A 263 -1.05 -18.41 -9.42
C GLN A 263 -1.71 -17.27 -8.65
N HIS A 264 -1.72 -16.04 -9.21
CA HIS A 264 -2.40 -14.89 -8.63
C HIS A 264 -3.92 -15.08 -8.58
N LEU A 265 -4.53 -15.51 -9.67
CA LEU A 265 -5.98 -15.69 -9.80
C LEU A 265 -6.51 -16.83 -8.91
N GLU A 266 -5.77 -17.93 -8.77
CA GLU A 266 -6.07 -19.00 -7.81
C GLU A 266 -6.02 -18.47 -6.36
N ALA A 267 -5.01 -17.65 -6.02
CA ALA A 267 -4.85 -17.12 -4.67
C ALA A 267 -5.97 -16.15 -4.26
N ILE A 268 -6.62 -15.48 -5.21
CA ILE A 268 -7.76 -14.57 -4.97
C ILE A 268 -9.12 -15.24 -5.21
N GLY A 269 -9.14 -16.54 -5.53
CA GLY A 269 -10.37 -17.32 -5.75
C GLY A 269 -11.16 -16.92 -7.00
N VAL A 270 -10.47 -16.39 -8.01
CA VAL A 270 -11.06 -16.04 -9.32
C VAL A 270 -10.91 -17.20 -10.32
N LEU A 271 -9.87 -18.03 -10.15
CA LEU A 271 -9.67 -19.34 -10.78
C LEU A 271 -9.88 -20.44 -9.73
#